data_AF-A0A9N9J5J5-F1
#
_entry.id   AF-A0A9N9J5J5-F1
#
_cell.length_a   1.000
_cell.length_b   1.000
_cell.length_c   1.000
_cell.angle_alpha   90.00
_cell.angle_beta   90.00
_cell.angle_gamma   90.00
#
_symmetry.space_group_name_H-M   'P 1'
#
loop_
_entity.id
_entity.type
_entity.pdbx_description
1 polymer ?
#
loop_
_entity_poly.entity_id
_entity_poly.type
_entity_poly.pdbx_seq_one_letter_code
_entity_poly.pdbx_strand_id
1 'polypeptide(L)'
;IHAASAAIQNLKIRKEENRQFFTETNLVLLSKLKKVMIKIAKYIKEIREFKWLRRYFTSKSIEETFRLLTTEFDGYISSLNFSIIIELKMQNEKDCAALKHDTHETNQLLLQLVESVNYNKEFRDDVTKIKDGVMDIKECVQDIKNIKDCVHDIVTMLKHFEEFSTMKKLFNNLQSSQYKSELKEEDFIDSLLNLGDFTFAERSRGGIQKWIRNSDHLELAFTEINSNLLSKEHQKSLLFEVSLLKKLRGSRDIVQFYGLVKDEYRSKMYLVTEWSQYGNLREYYKQKKLKPSIKLQIALDIALGLNFLQACQILHRDLRSVNIMIGSHEHAKLANF
;
A
#
# COMPACT_ATOMS: atom_id res chain seq x y z
N ILE A 1 -27.08 -22.64 -36.43
CA ILE A 1 -26.35 -23.25 -37.57
C ILE A 1 -25.12 -22.41 -37.94
N HIS A 2 -25.23 -21.08 -38.12
CA HIS A 2 -24.07 -20.23 -38.44
C HIS A 2 -22.95 -20.23 -37.40
N ALA A 3 -23.26 -20.20 -36.09
CA ALA A 3 -22.23 -20.28 -35.04
C ALA A 3 -21.44 -21.60 -35.05
N ALA A 4 -22.14 -22.73 -35.23
CA ALA A 4 -21.49 -24.04 -35.35
C ALA A 4 -20.64 -24.14 -36.63
N SER A 5 -21.11 -23.56 -37.73
CA SER A 5 -20.37 -23.53 -39.00
C SER A 5 -19.11 -22.68 -38.91
N ALA A 6 -19.16 -21.54 -38.21
CA ALA A 6 -18.01 -20.67 -37.97
C ALA A 6 -16.96 -21.33 -37.05
N ALA A 7 -17.41 -22.02 -36.01
CA ALA A 7 -16.52 -22.79 -35.13
C ALA A 7 -15.82 -23.94 -35.89
N ILE A 8 -16.55 -24.65 -36.77
CA ILE A 8 -15.98 -25.72 -37.61
C ILE A 8 -14.99 -25.17 -38.64
N GLN A 9 -15.26 -24.00 -39.24
CA GLN A 9 -14.30 -23.38 -40.16
C GLN A 9 -13.02 -22.94 -39.45
N ASN A 10 -13.13 -22.34 -38.25
CA ASN A 10 -11.96 -21.98 -37.45
C ASN A 10 -11.10 -23.21 -37.10
N LEU A 11 -11.74 -24.31 -36.70
CA LEU A 11 -11.06 -25.58 -36.40
C LEU A 11 -10.41 -26.22 -37.65
N LYS A 12 -11.01 -26.05 -38.83
CA LYS A 12 -10.44 -26.50 -40.10
C LYS A 12 -9.24 -25.67 -40.53
N ILE A 13 -9.31 -24.35 -40.38
CA ILE A 13 -8.22 -23.42 -40.74
C ILE A 13 -6.98 -23.72 -39.91
N ARG A 14 -7.15 -23.99 -38.61
CA ARG A 14 -6.05 -24.26 -37.68
C ARG A 14 -5.74 -25.74 -37.49
N LYS A 15 -6.06 -26.58 -38.48
CA LYS A 15 -5.93 -28.04 -38.39
C LYS A 15 -4.45 -28.50 -38.33
N GLU A 16 -3.56 -27.82 -39.04
CA GLU A 16 -2.14 -28.18 -39.10
C GLU A 16 -1.35 -27.68 -37.88
N GLU A 17 -1.76 -26.55 -37.30
CA GLU A 17 -1.18 -25.97 -36.08
C GLU A 17 -1.63 -26.71 -34.81
N ASN A 18 -2.84 -27.26 -34.80
CA ASN A 18 -3.42 -27.96 -33.64
C ASN A 18 -3.37 -29.49 -33.75
N ARG A 19 -2.31 -30.08 -34.31
CA ARG A 19 -2.22 -31.56 -34.44
C ARG A 19 -2.33 -32.29 -33.10
N GLN A 20 -1.88 -31.67 -32.00
CA GLN A 20 -1.99 -32.23 -30.64
C GLN A 20 -3.43 -32.19 -30.11
N PHE A 21 -4.24 -31.18 -30.48
CA PHE A 21 -5.66 -31.13 -30.12
C PHE A 21 -6.48 -32.29 -30.69
N PHE A 22 -6.13 -32.79 -31.88
CA PHE A 22 -6.75 -33.97 -32.48
C PHE A 22 -6.18 -35.28 -31.90
N THR A 23 -6.00 -35.34 -30.58
CA THR A 23 -5.79 -36.59 -29.85
C THR A 23 -6.95 -37.55 -30.09
N GLU A 24 -6.67 -38.85 -29.96
CA GLU A 24 -7.69 -39.90 -30.05
C GLU A 24 -8.88 -39.63 -29.12
N THR A 25 -8.61 -39.16 -27.89
CA THR A 25 -9.63 -38.79 -26.90
C THR A 25 -10.51 -37.62 -27.35
N ASN A 26 -9.92 -36.54 -27.86
CA ASN A 26 -10.67 -35.37 -28.31
C ASN A 26 -11.44 -35.66 -29.61
N LEU A 27 -10.90 -36.49 -30.50
CA LEU A 27 -11.61 -36.99 -31.68
C LEU A 27 -12.82 -37.84 -31.29
N VAL A 28 -12.70 -38.68 -30.25
CA VAL A 28 -13.82 -39.43 -29.68
C VAL A 28 -14.87 -38.49 -29.09
N LEU A 29 -14.48 -37.44 -28.36
CA LEU A 29 -15.40 -36.44 -27.82
C LEU A 29 -16.12 -35.64 -28.91
N LEU A 30 -15.42 -35.21 -29.96
CA LEU A 30 -16.01 -34.56 -31.14
C LEU A 30 -17.00 -35.49 -31.87
N SER A 31 -16.67 -36.78 -31.97
CA SER A 31 -17.55 -37.80 -32.56
C SER A 31 -18.82 -38.00 -31.72
N LYS A 32 -18.70 -38.03 -30.39
CA LYS A 32 -19.85 -38.12 -29.47
C LYS A 32 -20.71 -36.85 -29.53
N LEU A 33 -20.12 -35.67 -29.53
CA LEU A 33 -20.82 -34.39 -29.70
C LEU A 33 -21.60 -34.34 -31.03
N LYS A 34 -20.97 -34.76 -32.14
CA LYS A 34 -21.65 -34.87 -33.44
C LYS A 34 -22.87 -35.79 -33.38
N LYS A 35 -22.76 -36.94 -32.70
CA LYS A 35 -23.89 -37.88 -32.52
C LYS A 35 -25.04 -37.23 -31.73
N VAL A 36 -24.74 -36.50 -30.64
CA VAL A 36 -25.76 -35.78 -29.86
C VAL A 36 -26.43 -34.69 -30.70
N MET A 37 -25.66 -33.93 -31.49
CA MET A 37 -26.23 -32.92 -32.39
C MET A 37 -27.17 -33.53 -33.44
N ILE A 38 -26.84 -34.71 -33.98
CA ILE A 38 -27.71 -35.44 -34.90
C ILE A 38 -29.00 -35.89 -34.19
N LYS A 39 -28.90 -36.40 -32.95
CA LYS A 39 -30.08 -36.77 -32.14
C LYS A 39 -30.98 -35.55 -31.90
N ILE A 40 -30.41 -34.41 -31.52
CA ILE A 40 -31.15 -33.15 -31.31
C ILE A 40 -31.84 -32.72 -32.61
N ALA A 41 -31.14 -32.76 -33.75
CA ALA A 41 -31.72 -32.39 -35.04
C ALA A 41 -32.88 -33.33 -35.46
N LYS A 42 -32.73 -34.64 -35.23
CA LYS A 42 -33.76 -35.64 -35.49
C LYS A 42 -34.98 -35.42 -34.59
N TYR A 43 -34.74 -35.18 -33.30
CA TYR A 43 -35.78 -34.89 -32.32
C TYR A 43 -36.59 -33.62 -32.64
N ILE A 44 -35.91 -32.54 -33.04
CA ILE A 44 -36.57 -31.30 -33.50
C ILE A 44 -37.43 -31.56 -34.75
N LYS A 45 -36.97 -32.43 -35.67
CA LYS A 45 -37.73 -32.82 -36.86
C LYS A 45 -38.96 -33.66 -36.51
N GLU A 46 -38.81 -34.64 -35.61
CA GLU A 46 -39.90 -35.49 -35.11
C GLU A 46 -40.98 -34.67 -34.38
N ILE A 47 -40.59 -33.68 -33.56
CA ILE A 47 -41.53 -32.74 -32.92
C ILE A 47 -42.29 -31.91 -33.97
N ARG A 48 -41.63 -31.50 -35.05
CA ARG A 48 -42.26 -30.69 -36.12
C ARG A 48 -43.31 -31.46 -36.92
N GLU A 49 -43.16 -32.77 -37.06
CA GLU A 49 -44.05 -33.62 -37.89
C GLU A 49 -45.31 -34.10 -37.13
N PHE A 50 -45.31 -34.13 -35.79
CA PHE A 50 -46.46 -34.56 -34.97
C PHE A 50 -47.41 -33.41 -34.58
N LYS A 51 -48.25 -32.96 -35.52
CA LYS A 51 -49.22 -31.87 -35.30
C LYS A 51 -50.43 -32.23 -34.41
N TRP A 52 -50.93 -33.47 -34.45
CA TRP A 52 -52.22 -33.84 -33.83
C TRP A 52 -52.12 -34.52 -32.45
N LEU A 53 -51.00 -35.19 -32.13
CA LEU A 53 -50.79 -35.85 -30.84
C LEU A 53 -50.23 -34.93 -29.74
N ARG A 54 -49.98 -33.65 -30.08
CA ARG A 54 -49.45 -32.60 -29.18
C ARG A 54 -50.31 -32.38 -27.93
N ARG A 55 -51.58 -32.79 -27.96
CA ARG A 55 -52.56 -32.64 -26.88
C ARG A 55 -52.70 -33.89 -25.99
N TYR A 56 -52.20 -35.05 -26.43
CA TYR A 56 -52.48 -36.35 -25.81
C TYR A 56 -51.26 -37.04 -25.15
N PHE A 57 -50.04 -36.82 -25.67
CA PHE A 57 -48.82 -37.33 -25.04
C PHE A 57 -47.93 -36.19 -24.52
N THR A 58 -48.18 -35.87 -23.24
CA THR A 58 -47.24 -35.38 -22.21
C THR A 58 -46.18 -34.34 -22.63
N SER A 59 -46.44 -33.05 -22.38
CA SER A 59 -45.42 -31.98 -22.40
C SER A 59 -44.22 -32.30 -21.48
N LYS A 60 -44.45 -33.07 -20.42
CA LYS A 60 -43.44 -33.48 -19.43
C LYS A 60 -42.37 -34.41 -20.01
N SER A 61 -42.74 -35.37 -20.88
CA SER A 61 -41.79 -36.31 -21.49
C SER A 61 -40.93 -35.64 -22.58
N ILE A 62 -41.53 -34.71 -23.33
CA ILE A 62 -40.81 -33.90 -24.32
C ILE A 62 -39.79 -33.01 -23.62
N GLU A 63 -40.23 -32.33 -22.56
CA GLU A 63 -39.34 -31.47 -21.76
C GLU A 63 -38.18 -32.26 -21.14
N GLU A 64 -38.43 -33.45 -20.60
CA GLU A 64 -37.42 -34.30 -19.97
C GLU A 64 -36.41 -34.85 -20.99
N THR A 65 -36.88 -35.27 -22.17
CA THR A 65 -36.01 -35.73 -23.27
C THR A 65 -35.17 -34.59 -23.83
N PHE A 66 -35.75 -33.40 -24.00
CA PHE A 66 -35.02 -32.21 -24.45
C PHE A 66 -33.94 -31.81 -23.43
N ARG A 67 -34.30 -31.79 -22.15
CA ARG A 67 -33.39 -31.45 -21.04
C ARG A 67 -32.19 -32.42 -20.99
N LEU A 68 -32.44 -33.73 -21.11
CA LEU A 68 -31.37 -34.75 -21.15
C LEU A 68 -30.40 -34.52 -22.33
N LEU A 69 -30.92 -34.26 -23.53
CA LEU A 69 -30.10 -34.01 -24.72
C LEU A 69 -29.28 -32.73 -24.62
N THR A 70 -29.86 -31.66 -24.05
CA THR A 70 -29.13 -30.39 -23.82
C THR A 70 -28.06 -30.55 -22.75
N THR A 71 -28.33 -31.26 -21.65
CA THR A 71 -27.32 -31.56 -20.63
C THR A 71 -26.18 -32.43 -21.18
N GLU A 72 -26.47 -33.42 -22.02
CA GLU A 72 -25.45 -34.23 -22.69
C GLU A 72 -24.59 -33.38 -23.65
N PHE A 73 -25.22 -32.48 -24.40
CA PHE A 73 -24.53 -31.53 -25.28
C PHE A 73 -23.61 -30.57 -24.51
N ASP A 74 -24.11 -29.95 -23.43
CA ASP A 74 -23.36 -28.99 -22.61
C ASP A 74 -22.20 -29.66 -21.87
N GLY A 75 -22.38 -30.91 -21.44
CA GLY A 75 -21.33 -31.72 -20.84
C GLY A 75 -20.16 -31.94 -21.82
N TYR A 76 -20.46 -32.32 -23.07
CA TYR A 76 -19.41 -32.52 -24.08
C TYR A 76 -18.72 -31.22 -24.49
N ILE A 77 -19.46 -30.10 -24.61
CA ILE A 77 -18.87 -28.78 -24.89
C ILE A 77 -17.94 -28.34 -23.77
N SER A 78 -18.34 -28.53 -22.51
CA SER A 78 -17.51 -28.17 -21.35
C SER A 78 -16.24 -29.02 -21.27
N SER A 79 -16.33 -30.33 -21.52
CA SER A 79 -15.15 -31.19 -21.59
C SER A 79 -14.23 -30.81 -22.75
N LEU A 80 -14.76 -30.42 -23.91
CA LEU A 80 -13.95 -29.96 -25.04
C LEU A 80 -13.24 -28.63 -24.74
N ASN A 81 -13.93 -27.68 -24.10
CA ASN A 81 -13.34 -26.41 -23.67
C ASN A 81 -12.22 -26.61 -22.65
N PHE A 82 -12.38 -27.56 -21.72
CA PHE A 82 -11.31 -27.92 -20.78
C PHE A 82 -10.09 -28.52 -21.49
N SER A 83 -10.30 -29.41 -22.47
CA SER A 83 -9.22 -29.94 -23.30
C SER A 83 -8.48 -28.83 -24.07
N ILE A 84 -9.20 -27.92 -24.73
CA ILE A 84 -8.60 -26.79 -25.48
C ILE A 84 -7.79 -25.88 -24.55
N ILE A 85 -8.31 -25.57 -23.36
CA ILE A 85 -7.64 -24.68 -22.40
C ILE A 85 -6.36 -25.33 -21.86
N ILE A 86 -6.39 -26.62 -21.53
CA ILE A 86 -5.18 -27.34 -21.11
C ILE A 86 -4.16 -27.38 -22.25
N GLU A 87 -4.59 -27.63 -23.48
CA GLU A 87 -3.71 -27.68 -24.65
C GLU A 87 -3.05 -26.31 -24.92
N LEU A 88 -3.81 -25.21 -24.87
CA LEU A 88 -3.29 -23.84 -25.01
C LEU A 88 -2.26 -23.52 -23.92
N LYS A 89 -2.49 -24.01 -22.70
CA LYS A 89 -1.56 -23.80 -21.59
C LYS A 89 -0.28 -24.62 -21.76
N MET A 90 -0.38 -25.87 -22.20
CA MET A 90 0.78 -26.72 -22.51
C MET A 90 1.58 -26.18 -23.71
N GLN A 91 0.92 -25.61 -24.72
CA GLN A 91 1.58 -24.98 -25.86
C GLN A 91 2.33 -23.72 -25.43
N ASN A 92 1.72 -22.86 -24.62
CA ASN A 92 2.40 -21.68 -24.07
C ASN A 92 3.65 -22.05 -23.26
N GLU A 93 3.60 -23.15 -22.50
CA GLU A 93 4.77 -23.65 -21.75
C GLU A 93 5.89 -24.16 -22.68
N LYS A 94 5.55 -24.84 -23.78
CA LYS A 94 6.50 -25.27 -24.81
C LYS A 94 7.11 -24.07 -25.55
N ASP A 95 6.29 -23.09 -25.93
CA ASP A 95 6.73 -21.87 -26.59
C ASP A 95 7.66 -21.04 -25.67
N CYS A 96 7.33 -20.96 -24.38
CA CYS A 96 8.22 -20.35 -23.38
C CYS A 96 9.53 -21.11 -23.20
N ALA A 97 9.53 -22.45 -23.27
CA ALA A 97 10.74 -23.25 -23.17
C ALA A 97 11.64 -23.07 -24.40
N ALA A 98 11.07 -23.06 -25.61
CA ALA A 98 11.79 -22.77 -26.85
C ALA A 98 12.39 -21.36 -26.83
N LEU A 99 11.60 -20.35 -26.43
CA LEU A 99 12.11 -18.97 -26.30
C LEU A 99 13.26 -18.86 -25.30
N LYS A 100 13.22 -19.59 -24.18
CA LYS A 100 14.33 -19.62 -23.20
C LYS A 100 15.57 -20.29 -23.77
N HIS A 101 15.40 -21.37 -24.52
CA HIS A 101 16.49 -22.06 -25.21
C HIS A 101 17.15 -21.12 -26.23
N ASP A 102 16.36 -20.51 -27.11
CA ASP A 102 16.84 -19.57 -28.14
C ASP A 102 17.51 -18.37 -27.48
N THR A 103 16.94 -17.83 -26.39
CA THR A 103 17.57 -16.74 -25.62
C THR A 103 18.90 -17.17 -25.01
N HIS A 104 19.02 -18.41 -24.54
CA HIS A 104 20.28 -18.93 -24.00
C HIS A 104 21.35 -19.10 -25.09
N GLU A 105 20.96 -19.63 -26.26
CA GLU A 105 21.85 -19.80 -27.41
C GLU A 105 22.29 -18.45 -27.97
N THR A 106 21.37 -17.48 -28.06
CA THR A 106 21.67 -16.09 -28.45
C THR A 106 22.61 -15.42 -27.45
N ASN A 107 22.44 -15.67 -26.15
CA ASN A 107 23.32 -15.16 -25.10
C ASN A 107 24.71 -15.84 -25.11
N GLN A 108 24.80 -17.13 -25.46
CA GLN A 108 26.09 -17.81 -25.65
C GLN A 108 26.84 -17.25 -26.86
N LEU A 109 26.15 -17.02 -27.98
CA LEU A 109 26.72 -16.35 -29.14
C LEU A 109 27.15 -14.91 -28.81
N LEU A 110 26.36 -14.18 -28.00
CA LEU A 110 26.72 -12.86 -27.49
C LEU A 110 27.96 -12.91 -26.57
N LEU A 111 28.11 -13.92 -25.73
CA LEU A 111 29.30 -14.08 -24.88
C LEU A 111 30.56 -14.37 -25.71
N GLN A 112 30.46 -15.23 -26.72
CA GLN A 112 31.54 -15.47 -27.68
C GLN A 112 31.88 -14.21 -28.49
N LEU A 113 30.87 -13.41 -28.85
CA LEU A 113 31.07 -12.11 -29.50
C LEU A 113 31.70 -11.10 -28.54
N VAL A 114 31.29 -11.04 -27.28
CA VAL A 114 31.86 -10.14 -26.26
C VAL A 114 33.32 -10.49 -25.95
N GLU A 115 33.66 -11.78 -25.92
CA GLU A 115 35.07 -12.24 -25.84
C GLU A 115 35.88 -11.82 -27.07
N SER A 116 35.26 -11.69 -28.24
CA SER A 116 35.90 -11.20 -29.47
C SER A 116 35.91 -9.67 -29.62
N VAL A 117 35.08 -8.93 -28.86
CA VAL A 117 34.86 -7.47 -28.98
C VAL A 117 35.51 -6.69 -27.83
N ASN A 118 36.67 -7.14 -27.32
CA ASN A 118 37.49 -6.39 -26.36
C ASN A 118 38.08 -5.05 -26.92
N TYR A 119 37.62 -4.63 -28.10
CA TYR A 119 37.68 -3.28 -28.64
C TYR A 119 36.24 -2.77 -28.78
N ASN A 120 35.74 -1.93 -27.87
CA ASN A 120 34.87 -0.77 -28.20
C ASN A 120 34.30 -0.13 -26.93
N LYS A 121 34.85 1.05 -26.62
CA LYS A 121 34.51 1.90 -25.47
C LYS A 121 33.05 2.40 -25.49
N GLU A 122 32.45 2.54 -26.68
CA GLU A 122 31.06 3.01 -26.84
C GLU A 122 30.02 2.01 -26.32
N PHE A 123 30.24 0.69 -26.50
CA PHE A 123 29.31 -0.31 -25.97
C PHE A 123 29.29 -0.34 -24.44
N ARG A 124 30.43 -0.04 -23.80
CA ARG A 124 30.49 0.10 -22.34
C ARG A 124 29.64 1.27 -21.86
N ASP A 125 29.68 2.40 -22.59
CA ASP A 125 28.89 3.59 -22.27
C ASP A 125 27.39 3.38 -22.50
N ASP A 126 27.01 2.56 -23.48
CA ASP A 126 25.60 2.22 -23.69
C ASP A 126 25.10 1.18 -22.67
N VAL A 127 25.93 0.21 -22.27
CA VAL A 127 25.61 -0.73 -21.18
C VAL A 127 25.52 -0.02 -19.83
N THR A 128 26.35 0.98 -19.54
CA THR A 128 26.19 1.80 -18.32
C THR A 128 24.91 2.64 -18.38
N LYS A 129 24.59 3.28 -19.51
CA LYS A 129 23.30 3.99 -19.67
C LYS A 129 22.08 3.09 -19.48
N ILE A 130 22.12 1.87 -20.02
CA ILE A 130 21.03 0.88 -19.84
C ILE A 130 20.95 0.45 -18.37
N LYS A 131 22.09 0.20 -17.72
CA LYS A 131 22.12 -0.15 -16.29
C LYS A 131 21.56 0.98 -15.43
N ASP A 132 21.92 2.23 -15.72
CA ASP A 132 21.41 3.41 -15.01
C ASP A 132 19.91 3.57 -15.24
N GLY A 133 19.43 3.41 -16.48
CA GLY A 133 18.00 3.40 -16.79
C GLY A 133 17.21 2.28 -16.08
N VAL A 134 17.80 1.09 -15.94
CA VAL A 134 17.19 0.00 -15.16
C VAL A 134 17.16 0.32 -13.66
N MET A 135 18.17 1.00 -13.12
CA MET A 135 18.14 1.47 -11.73
C MET A 135 17.07 2.55 -11.52
N ASP A 136 16.93 3.49 -12.47
CA ASP A 136 15.88 4.52 -12.43
C ASP A 136 14.48 3.90 -12.50
N ILE A 137 14.27 2.88 -13.34
CA ILE A 137 13.01 2.13 -13.40
C ILE A 137 12.73 1.42 -12.08
N LYS A 138 13.74 0.79 -11.47
CA LYS A 138 13.59 0.12 -10.16
C LYS A 138 13.22 1.12 -9.07
N GLU A 139 13.80 2.31 -9.10
CA GLU A 139 13.46 3.41 -8.19
C GLU A 139 12.02 3.90 -8.42
N CYS A 140 11.61 4.07 -9.67
CA CYS A 140 10.23 4.44 -10.03
C CYS A 140 9.20 3.39 -9.57
N VAL A 141 9.51 2.09 -9.72
CA VAL A 141 8.63 1.00 -9.25
C VAL A 141 8.49 1.03 -7.72
N GLN A 142 9.56 1.32 -7.00
CA GLN A 142 9.51 1.47 -5.54
C GLN A 142 8.68 2.71 -5.14
N ASP A 143 8.83 3.82 -5.85
CA ASP A 143 8.01 5.01 -5.63
C ASP A 143 6.52 4.74 -5.88
N ILE A 144 6.17 4.00 -6.94
CA ILE A 144 4.78 3.57 -7.22
C ILE A 144 4.23 2.70 -6.08
N LYS A 145 5.04 1.78 -5.54
CA LYS A 145 4.64 0.96 -4.40
C LYS A 145 4.35 1.81 -3.16
N ASN A 146 5.25 2.75 -2.84
CA ASN A 146 5.07 3.67 -1.72
C ASN A 146 3.81 4.54 -1.91
N ILE A 147 3.53 5.00 -3.13
CA ILE A 147 2.30 5.74 -3.46
C ILE A 147 1.05 4.88 -3.23
N LYS A 148 1.08 3.60 -3.65
CA LYS A 148 -0.03 2.67 -3.43
C LYS A 148 -0.33 2.47 -1.95
N ASP A 149 0.72 2.33 -1.13
CA ASP A 149 0.59 2.17 0.31
C ASP A 149 0.03 3.45 0.95
N CYS A 150 0.53 4.64 0.56
CA CYS A 150 -0.05 5.93 0.94
C CYS A 150 -1.54 6.05 0.56
N VAL A 151 -1.94 5.65 -0.65
CA VAL A 151 -3.34 5.67 -1.09
C VAL A 151 -4.20 4.74 -0.23
N HIS A 152 -3.68 3.57 0.13
CA HIS A 152 -4.36 2.65 1.03
C HIS A 152 -4.57 3.26 2.43
N ASP A 153 -3.56 3.95 2.96
CA ASP A 153 -3.64 4.65 4.24
C ASP A 153 -4.64 5.80 4.20
N ILE A 154 -4.70 6.58 3.10
CA ILE A 154 -5.71 7.62 2.89
C ILE A 154 -7.12 7.01 2.84
N VAL A 155 -7.32 5.93 2.08
CA VAL A 155 -8.63 5.24 2.01
C VAL A 155 -9.03 4.71 3.38
N THR A 156 -8.08 4.19 4.15
CA THR A 156 -8.31 3.72 5.52
C THR A 156 -8.66 4.89 6.45
N MET A 157 -7.95 6.02 6.34
CA MET A 157 -8.26 7.25 7.07
C MET A 157 -9.67 7.76 6.75
N LEU A 158 -10.06 7.80 5.47
CA LEU A 158 -11.39 8.23 5.04
C LEU A 158 -12.50 7.32 5.60
N LYS A 159 -12.24 6.01 5.72
CA LYS A 159 -13.16 5.08 6.40
C LYS A 159 -13.25 5.34 7.91
N HIS A 160 -12.12 5.58 8.57
CA HIS A 160 -12.11 5.89 10.01
C HIS A 160 -12.74 7.26 10.32
N PHE A 161 -12.76 8.19 9.36
CA PHE A 161 -13.43 9.48 9.49
C PHE A 161 -14.95 9.34 9.76
N GLU A 162 -15.58 8.25 9.29
CA GLU A 162 -16.99 7.94 9.59
C GLU A 162 -17.19 7.31 10.99
N GLU A 163 -16.19 6.56 11.49
CA GLU A 163 -16.23 5.87 12.79
C GLU A 163 -15.83 6.77 13.99
N PHE A 164 -15.33 7.97 13.72
CA PHE A 164 -14.87 8.95 14.72
C PHE A 164 -15.97 9.53 15.62
N SER A 165 -17.25 9.21 15.36
CA SER A 165 -18.39 9.50 16.21
C SER A 165 -18.21 8.99 17.66
N THR A 166 -17.46 7.91 17.83
CA THR A 166 -17.23 7.23 19.12
C THR A 166 -16.14 7.91 19.95
N MET A 167 -15.05 8.36 19.33
CA MET A 167 -14.00 9.14 20.01
C MET A 167 -14.47 10.55 20.36
N LYS A 168 -15.30 11.16 19.51
CA LYS A 168 -15.96 12.45 19.80
C LYS A 168 -16.90 12.36 21.03
N LYS A 169 -17.57 11.22 21.22
CA LYS A 169 -18.36 10.93 22.44
C LYS A 169 -17.49 10.72 23.68
N LEU A 170 -16.38 9.98 23.56
CA LEU A 170 -15.41 9.83 24.67
C LEU A 170 -14.79 11.17 25.08
N PHE A 171 -14.42 12.02 24.11
CA PHE A 171 -13.85 13.34 24.39
C PHE A 171 -14.87 14.37 24.89
N ASN A 172 -16.12 14.33 24.40
CA ASN A 172 -17.22 15.16 24.94
C ASN A 172 -17.60 14.75 26.38
N ASN A 173 -17.51 13.46 26.71
CA ASN A 173 -17.68 12.98 28.09
C ASN A 173 -16.50 13.40 28.99
N LEU A 174 -15.30 13.57 28.44
CA LEU A 174 -14.14 14.12 29.16
C LEU A 174 -14.20 15.66 29.30
N GLN A 175 -14.77 16.37 28.34
CA GLN A 175 -14.96 17.83 28.42
C GLN A 175 -16.00 18.25 29.45
N SER A 176 -17.03 17.43 29.68
CA SER A 176 -18.08 17.71 30.67
C SER A 176 -17.60 17.57 32.12
N SER A 177 -16.47 16.91 32.38
CA SER A 177 -15.96 16.71 33.74
C SER A 177 -14.79 17.62 34.16
N GLN A 178 -14.13 18.39 33.27
CA GLN A 178 -12.86 19.05 33.67
C GLN A 178 -12.46 20.37 32.99
N TYR A 179 -13.25 21.00 32.13
CA TYR A 179 -12.87 22.29 31.52
C TYR A 179 -13.05 23.53 32.42
N LYS A 180 -13.27 23.33 33.73
CA LYS A 180 -13.36 24.40 34.75
C LYS A 180 -12.50 24.17 36.00
N SER A 181 -11.58 23.20 36.00
CA SER A 181 -10.60 23.12 37.09
C SER A 181 -9.39 23.97 36.72
N GLU A 182 -9.12 25.00 37.51
CA GLU A 182 -7.86 25.74 37.50
C GLU A 182 -6.68 24.74 37.48
N LEU A 183 -5.79 24.87 36.49
CA LEU A 183 -4.52 24.14 36.44
C LEU A 183 -3.75 24.43 37.74
N LYS A 184 -3.45 23.39 38.53
CA LYS A 184 -2.72 23.53 39.80
C LYS A 184 -1.22 23.38 39.54
N GLU A 185 -0.38 24.12 40.27
CA GLU A 185 1.09 24.01 40.20
C GLU A 185 1.60 22.59 40.44
N GLU A 186 0.84 21.75 41.13
CA GLU A 186 1.14 20.33 41.38
C GLU A 186 1.32 19.51 40.08
N ASP A 187 0.56 19.82 39.01
CA ASP A 187 0.68 19.13 37.71
C ASP A 187 2.03 19.40 37.02
N PHE A 188 2.70 20.50 37.39
CA PHE A 188 4.01 20.88 36.88
C PHE A 188 5.12 20.04 37.53
N ILE A 189 5.01 19.78 38.84
CA ILE A 189 6.00 19.03 39.63
C ILE A 189 6.06 17.58 39.16
N ASP A 190 4.93 16.96 38.86
CA ASP A 190 4.86 15.58 38.33
C ASP A 190 5.52 15.41 36.95
N SER A 191 5.83 16.51 36.25
CA SER A 191 6.53 16.47 34.96
C SER A 191 8.05 16.52 35.11
N LEU A 192 8.55 16.81 36.31
CA LEU A 192 9.96 17.12 36.51
C LEU A 192 10.80 15.84 36.53
N LEU A 193 11.79 15.80 35.66
CA LEU A 193 12.76 14.72 35.52
C LEU A 193 14.09 15.14 36.12
N ASN A 194 14.85 14.18 36.65
CA ASN A 194 16.15 14.44 37.21
C ASN A 194 17.21 14.56 36.10
N LEU A 195 17.93 15.68 36.06
CA LEU A 195 18.99 15.91 35.07
C LEU A 195 20.08 14.83 35.11
N GLY A 196 20.35 14.24 36.28
CA GLY A 196 21.34 13.17 36.46
C GLY A 196 21.01 11.86 35.72
N ASP A 197 19.75 11.68 35.29
CA ASP A 197 19.32 10.50 34.53
C ASP A 197 19.71 10.57 33.04
N PHE A 198 20.34 11.67 32.61
CA PHE A 198 20.66 11.93 31.21
C PHE A 198 22.13 12.30 31.01
N THR A 199 22.68 11.85 29.88
CA THR A 199 24.03 12.19 29.43
C THR A 199 23.94 13.10 28.21
N PHE A 200 24.65 14.23 28.25
CA PHE A 200 24.73 15.15 27.12
C PHE A 200 25.49 14.51 25.95
N ALA A 201 24.93 14.59 24.74
CA ALA A 201 25.55 14.05 23.53
C ALA A 201 26.09 15.16 22.62
N GLU A 202 25.21 16.02 22.10
CA GLU A 202 25.59 17.08 21.17
C GLU A 202 24.62 18.27 21.19
N ARG A 203 25.07 19.42 20.67
CA ARG A 203 24.21 20.60 20.46
C ARG A 203 23.77 20.66 19.01
N SER A 204 22.48 20.91 18.79
CA SER A 204 21.91 21.19 17.47
C SER A 204 21.68 22.69 17.28
N ARG A 205 21.23 23.07 16.09
CA ARG A 205 20.84 24.46 15.76
C ARG A 205 19.56 24.84 16.52
N GLY A 206 19.42 26.12 16.86
CA GLY A 206 18.19 26.67 17.45
C GLY A 206 18.01 26.49 18.96
N GLY A 207 19.08 26.18 19.71
CA GLY A 207 19.02 26.04 21.17
C GLY A 207 18.55 24.68 21.67
N ILE A 208 18.38 23.71 20.77
CA ILE A 208 18.04 22.31 21.08
C ILE A 208 19.33 21.53 21.35
N GLN A 209 19.31 20.72 22.40
CA GLN A 209 20.43 19.85 22.79
C GLN A 209 19.99 18.39 22.71
N LYS A 210 20.85 17.52 22.18
CA LYS A 210 20.63 16.08 22.19
C LYS A 210 21.20 15.49 23.47
N TRP A 211 20.37 14.74 24.18
CA TRP A 211 20.73 14.03 25.40
C TRP A 211 20.29 12.57 25.27
N ILE A 212 20.95 11.69 26.02
CA ILE A 212 20.68 10.26 26.02
C ILE A 212 20.25 9.87 27.43
N ARG A 213 19.10 9.23 27.56
CA ARG A 213 18.64 8.71 28.85
C ARG A 213 19.46 7.49 29.26
N ASN A 214 19.97 7.48 30.48
CA ASN A 214 20.93 6.48 30.95
C ASN A 214 20.31 5.08 31.09
N SER A 215 19.01 4.99 31.35
CA SER A 215 18.32 3.70 31.61
C SER A 215 18.16 2.82 30.38
N ASP A 216 17.92 3.42 29.21
CA ASP A 216 17.53 2.70 27.99
C ASP A 216 18.19 3.25 26.72
N HIS A 217 19.14 4.16 26.87
CA HIS A 217 19.87 4.82 25.78
C HIS A 217 18.96 5.57 24.79
N LEU A 218 17.77 5.99 25.24
CA LEU A 218 16.84 6.74 24.41
C LEU A 218 17.37 8.15 24.11
N GLU A 219 17.40 8.51 22.83
CA GLU A 219 17.79 9.84 22.37
C GLU A 219 16.64 10.84 22.53
N LEU A 220 16.92 11.96 23.18
CA LEU A 220 15.95 12.98 23.57
C LEU A 220 16.44 14.37 23.16
N ALA A 221 15.48 15.24 22.80
CA ALA A 221 15.69 16.64 22.52
C ALA A 221 15.36 17.47 23.76
N PHE A 222 16.34 18.26 24.22
CA PHE A 222 16.22 19.21 25.31
C PHE A 222 16.14 20.61 24.69
N THR A 223 14.95 21.20 24.72
CA THR A 223 14.71 22.54 24.19
C THR A 223 14.69 23.52 25.35
N GLU A 224 15.60 24.50 25.34
CA GLU A 224 15.68 25.50 26.40
C GLU A 224 14.41 26.36 26.42
N ILE A 225 13.72 26.33 27.56
CA ILE A 225 12.60 27.22 27.86
C ILE A 225 13.19 28.49 28.45
N ASN A 226 12.86 29.63 27.86
CA ASN A 226 13.38 30.92 28.31
C ASN A 226 12.65 31.37 29.58
N SER A 227 13.02 30.81 30.74
CA SER A 227 12.37 31.04 32.03
C SER A 227 12.52 32.48 32.55
N ASN A 228 13.52 33.21 32.06
CA ASN A 228 13.93 34.52 32.59
C ASN A 228 13.15 35.71 31.99
N LEU A 229 12.17 35.47 31.10
CA LEU A 229 11.41 36.51 30.39
C LEU A 229 9.89 36.43 30.59
N LEU A 230 9.39 35.57 31.48
CA LEU A 230 7.98 35.19 31.49
C LEU A 230 7.16 36.06 32.44
N SER A 231 6.30 36.93 31.89
CA SER A 231 5.15 37.47 32.61
C SER A 231 4.26 36.31 33.12
N LYS A 232 3.40 36.56 34.13
CA LYS A 232 2.44 35.55 34.65
C LYS A 232 1.61 34.87 33.55
N GLU A 233 1.38 35.55 32.43
CA GLU A 233 0.66 35.02 31.26
C GLU A 233 1.47 33.98 30.48
N HIS A 234 2.77 34.20 30.29
CA HIS A 234 3.63 33.25 29.59
C HIS A 234 3.85 31.97 30.39
N GLN A 235 3.89 32.05 31.72
CA GLN A 235 3.89 30.87 32.58
C GLN A 235 2.61 30.05 32.42
N LYS A 236 1.43 30.70 32.35
CA LYS A 236 0.16 30.02 32.07
C LYS A 236 0.14 29.35 30.70
N SER A 237 0.70 30.01 29.68
CA SER A 237 0.80 29.43 28.33
C SER A 237 1.68 28.18 28.31
N LEU A 238 2.82 28.21 28.99
CA LEU A 238 3.72 27.05 29.10
C LEU A 238 3.07 25.90 29.86
N LEU A 239 2.39 26.20 30.96
CA LEU A 239 1.63 25.19 31.73
C LEU A 239 0.54 24.53 30.89
N PHE A 240 -0.17 25.34 30.10
CA PHE A 240 -1.18 24.82 29.17
C PHE A 240 -0.55 23.90 28.14
N GLU A 241 0.55 24.31 27.50
CA GLU A 241 1.27 23.51 26.50
C GLU A 241 1.75 22.17 27.09
N VAL A 242 2.37 22.18 28.27
CA VAL A 242 2.81 20.96 28.97
C VAL A 242 1.64 20.04 29.30
N SER A 243 0.52 20.60 29.78
CA SER A 243 -0.68 19.81 30.10
C SER A 243 -1.28 19.14 28.86
N LEU A 244 -1.20 19.81 27.71
CA LEU A 244 -1.68 19.30 26.44
C LEU A 244 -0.77 18.18 25.92
N LEU A 245 0.54 18.41 25.92
CA LEU A 245 1.56 17.44 25.53
C LEU A 245 1.50 16.16 26.37
N LYS A 246 1.21 16.27 27.68
CA LYS A 246 0.95 15.11 28.54
C LYS A 246 -0.23 14.27 28.05
N LYS A 247 -1.34 14.91 27.67
CA LYS A 247 -2.56 14.22 27.23
C LYS A 247 -2.41 13.56 25.86
N LEU A 248 -1.53 14.10 25.01
CA LEU A 248 -1.28 13.59 23.66
C LEU A 248 -0.17 12.52 23.62
N ARG A 249 0.38 12.15 24.79
CA ARG A 249 1.36 11.07 24.94
C ARG A 249 0.81 9.76 24.36
N GLY A 250 1.62 9.10 23.53
CA GLY A 250 1.26 7.85 22.85
C GLY A 250 0.70 8.02 21.45
N SER A 251 0.47 9.26 20.99
CA SER A 251 0.17 9.49 19.57
C SER A 251 1.40 9.25 18.70
N ARG A 252 1.20 8.60 17.55
CA ARG A 252 2.29 8.36 16.58
C ARG A 252 2.66 9.64 15.81
N ASP A 253 1.69 10.52 15.61
CA ASP A 253 1.78 11.65 14.68
C ASP A 253 2.13 12.99 15.37
N ILE A 254 2.21 12.98 16.70
CA ILE A 254 2.59 14.12 17.54
C ILE A 254 3.94 13.83 18.19
N VAL A 255 4.79 14.85 18.31
CA VAL A 255 6.06 14.74 19.02
C VAL A 255 5.84 14.26 20.46
N GLN A 256 6.53 13.19 20.81
CA GLN A 256 6.39 12.57 22.12
C GLN A 256 7.07 13.42 23.20
N PHE A 257 6.27 13.88 24.16
CA PHE A 257 6.73 14.56 25.36
C PHE A 257 7.12 13.58 26.46
N TYR A 258 8.26 13.83 27.12
CA TYR A 258 8.78 12.99 28.21
C TYR A 258 8.72 13.69 29.56
N GLY A 259 8.88 15.00 29.60
CA GLY A 259 8.88 15.77 30.84
C GLY A 259 9.61 17.10 30.72
N LEU A 260 9.87 17.69 31.88
CA LEU A 260 10.61 18.92 32.05
C LEU A 260 11.87 18.62 32.85
N VAL A 261 12.98 19.26 32.52
CA VAL A 261 14.21 19.15 33.31
C VAL A 261 14.63 20.54 33.75
N LYS A 262 14.94 20.69 35.04
CA LYS A 262 15.47 21.92 35.61
C LYS A 262 16.96 21.72 35.90
N ASP A 263 17.80 22.56 35.31
CA ASP A 263 19.21 22.68 35.63
C ASP A 263 19.36 23.78 36.68
N GLU A 264 19.42 23.38 37.95
CA GLU A 264 19.53 24.31 39.09
C GLU A 264 20.83 25.11 39.04
N TYR A 265 21.92 24.51 38.58
CA TYR A 265 23.23 25.17 38.51
C TYR A 265 23.25 26.29 37.48
N ARG A 266 22.61 26.08 36.32
CA ARG A 266 22.55 27.08 35.25
C ARG A 266 21.31 27.98 35.33
N SER A 267 20.40 27.72 36.27
CA SER A 267 19.09 28.37 36.36
C SER A 267 18.34 28.31 35.02
N LYS A 268 18.38 27.15 34.36
CA LYS A 268 17.75 26.90 33.06
C LYS A 268 16.71 25.79 33.18
N MET A 269 15.70 25.86 32.32
CA MET A 269 14.67 24.84 32.23
C MET A 269 14.58 24.31 30.80
N TYR A 270 14.34 23.01 30.65
CA TYR A 270 14.30 22.32 29.37
C TYR A 270 12.98 21.57 29.21
N LEU A 271 12.36 21.72 28.04
CA LEU A 271 11.30 20.84 27.56
C LEU A 271 11.95 19.60 26.95
N VAL A 272 11.60 18.41 27.44
CA VAL A 272 12.16 17.14 26.97
C VAL A 272 11.17 16.42 26.06
N THR A 273 11.56 16.27 24.80
CA THR A 273 10.79 15.56 23.77
C THR A 273 11.64 14.48 23.11
N GLU A 274 11.03 13.64 22.27
CA GLU A 274 11.80 12.71 21.43
C GLU A 274 12.79 13.45 20.52
N TRP A 275 13.94 12.82 20.28
CA TRP A 275 14.91 13.31 19.30
C TRP A 275 14.42 13.08 17.86
N SER A 276 14.56 14.11 17.02
CA SER A 276 14.20 14.05 15.60
C SER A 276 15.45 13.94 14.75
N GLN A 277 15.71 12.74 14.24
CA GLN A 277 16.97 12.37 13.56
C GLN A 277 17.37 13.32 12.43
N TYR A 278 16.38 13.88 11.71
CA TYR A 278 16.61 14.73 10.56
C TYR A 278 16.21 16.21 10.79
N GLY A 279 15.99 16.59 12.06
CA GLY A 279 15.60 17.96 12.42
C GLY A 279 14.16 18.28 12.00
N ASN A 280 13.90 19.55 11.67
CA ASN A 280 12.59 19.98 11.18
C ASN A 280 12.48 19.90 9.64
N LEU A 281 11.25 19.89 9.13
CA LEU A 281 10.96 19.77 7.70
C LEU A 281 11.65 20.86 6.87
N ARG A 282 11.79 22.08 7.40
CA ARG A 282 12.49 23.17 6.70
C ARG A 282 13.97 22.86 6.48
N GLU A 283 14.64 22.32 7.50
CA GLU A 283 16.04 21.91 7.44
C GLU A 283 16.22 20.70 6.53
N TYR A 284 15.37 19.70 6.70
CA TYR A 284 15.38 18.47 5.93
C TYR A 284 15.20 18.74 4.42
N TYR A 285 14.24 19.60 4.06
CA TYR A 285 13.98 20.00 2.67
C TYR A 285 15.15 20.76 2.03
N LYS A 286 15.92 21.51 2.82
CA LYS A 286 17.08 22.27 2.31
C LYS A 286 18.32 21.41 2.08
N GLN A 287 18.46 20.34 2.85
CA GLN A 287 19.65 19.48 2.80
C GLN A 287 19.57 18.39 1.74
N LYS A 288 18.37 17.98 1.34
CA LYS A 288 18.15 16.86 0.42
C LYS A 288 17.14 17.18 -0.66
N LYS A 289 17.40 16.69 -1.88
CA LYS A 289 16.39 16.64 -2.93
C LYS A 289 15.43 15.48 -2.62
N LEU A 290 14.25 15.80 -2.09
CA LEU A 290 13.28 14.78 -1.68
C LEU A 290 12.63 14.10 -2.88
N LYS A 291 12.59 12.77 -2.84
CA LYS A 291 11.84 11.96 -3.81
C LYS A 291 10.33 12.23 -3.66
N PRO A 292 9.53 12.13 -4.73
CA PRO A 292 8.09 12.33 -4.68
C PRO A 292 7.39 11.45 -3.63
N SER A 293 7.84 10.20 -3.47
CA SER A 293 7.32 9.26 -2.48
C SER A 293 7.46 9.77 -1.04
N ILE A 294 8.61 10.30 -0.67
CA ILE A 294 8.86 10.88 0.66
C ILE A 294 8.02 12.14 0.88
N LYS A 295 7.85 12.98 -0.14
CA LYS A 295 6.97 14.15 -0.04
C LYS A 295 5.51 13.77 0.25
N LEU A 296 5.03 12.70 -0.40
CA LEU A 296 3.69 12.17 -0.18
C LEU A 296 3.55 11.58 1.24
N GLN A 297 4.54 10.81 1.69
CA GLN A 297 4.55 10.28 3.06
C GLN A 297 4.49 11.40 4.10
N ILE A 298 5.34 12.43 3.96
CA ILE A 298 5.35 13.58 4.87
C ILE A 298 4.00 14.30 4.86
N ALA A 299 3.39 14.50 3.69
CA ALA A 299 2.08 15.13 3.58
C ALA A 299 0.98 14.30 4.25
N LEU A 300 1.02 12.97 4.10
CA LEU A 300 0.11 12.04 4.75
C LEU A 300 0.26 12.09 6.27
N ASP A 301 1.48 12.00 6.78
CA ASP A 301 1.78 12.05 8.21
C ASP A 301 1.29 13.38 8.84
N ILE A 302 1.50 14.52 8.16
CA ILE A 302 0.96 15.82 8.59
C ILE A 302 -0.57 15.79 8.64
N ALA A 303 -1.22 15.23 7.63
CA ALA A 303 -2.68 15.14 7.58
C ALA A 303 -3.23 14.25 8.70
N LEU A 304 -2.58 13.12 9.00
CA LEU A 304 -2.92 12.23 10.11
C LEU A 304 -2.80 12.95 11.45
N GLY A 305 -1.68 13.66 11.69
CA GLY A 305 -1.48 14.45 12.90
C GLY A 305 -2.52 15.56 13.06
N LEU A 306 -2.87 16.27 11.99
CA LEU A 306 -3.90 17.31 12.02
C LEU A 306 -5.30 16.73 12.30
N ASN A 307 -5.61 15.58 11.68
CA ASN A 307 -6.86 14.87 11.93
C ASN A 307 -6.95 14.39 13.39
N PHE A 308 -5.85 13.89 13.96
CA PHE A 308 -5.77 13.54 15.37
C PHE A 308 -6.01 14.75 16.29
N LEU A 309 -5.35 15.89 16.02
CA LEU A 309 -5.58 17.12 16.79
C LEU A 309 -7.03 17.59 16.69
N GLN A 310 -7.63 17.56 15.49
CA GLN A 310 -9.03 17.91 15.29
C GLN A 310 -9.97 17.00 16.08
N ALA A 311 -9.70 15.71 16.14
CA ALA A 311 -10.49 14.78 16.95
C ALA A 311 -10.43 15.08 18.45
N CYS A 312 -9.27 15.54 18.92
CA CYS A 312 -9.06 16.05 20.28
C CYS A 312 -9.58 17.49 20.47
N GLN A 313 -10.22 18.10 19.46
CA GLN A 313 -10.66 19.50 19.45
C GLN A 313 -9.53 20.51 19.71
N ILE A 314 -8.31 20.16 19.32
CA ILE A 314 -7.12 21.01 19.43
C ILE A 314 -6.86 21.61 18.05
N LEU A 315 -6.68 22.92 18.00
CA LEU A 315 -6.26 23.62 16.79
C LEU A 315 -4.77 23.91 16.89
N HIS A 316 -3.98 23.50 15.89
CA HIS A 316 -2.52 23.67 15.93
C HIS A 316 -2.07 25.14 15.92
N ARG A 317 -2.80 26.03 15.25
CA ARG A 317 -2.59 27.50 15.19
C ARG A 317 -1.24 28.01 14.63
N ASP A 318 -0.19 27.18 14.60
CA ASP A 318 1.15 27.51 14.10
C ASP A 318 1.72 26.41 13.18
N LEU A 319 0.95 26.00 12.17
CA LEU A 319 1.39 24.98 11.22
C LEU A 319 2.43 25.55 10.25
N ARG A 320 3.71 25.42 10.59
CA ARG A 320 4.86 25.82 9.76
C ARG A 320 5.85 24.67 9.64
N SER A 321 6.67 24.67 8.58
CA SER A 321 7.70 23.65 8.34
C SER A 321 8.79 23.56 9.41
N VAL A 322 8.88 24.55 10.30
CA VAL A 322 9.77 24.51 11.47
C VAL A 322 9.17 23.72 12.65
N ASN A 323 7.85 23.57 12.67
CA ASN A 323 7.08 22.86 13.70
C ASN A 323 6.69 21.43 13.25
N ILE A 324 7.20 20.99 12.09
CA ILE A 324 7.06 19.62 11.60
C ILE A 324 8.42 18.95 11.79
N MET A 325 8.48 17.98 12.69
CA MET A 325 9.69 17.29 13.07
C MET A 325 9.84 16.00 12.26
N ILE A 326 11.04 15.72 11.77
CA ILE A 326 11.33 14.55 10.93
C ILE A 326 12.15 13.54 11.73
N GLY A 327 11.48 12.46 12.11
CA GLY A 327 12.03 11.38 12.93
C GLY A 327 12.79 10.33 12.13
N SER A 328 13.06 9.19 12.77
CA SER A 328 13.61 8.02 12.07
C SER A 328 12.65 7.54 10.98
N HIS A 329 13.20 6.91 9.94
CA HIS A 329 12.42 6.45 8.77
C HIS A 329 11.67 7.56 8.02
N GLU A 330 12.06 8.83 8.22
CA GLU A 330 11.49 10.00 7.53
C GLU A 330 10.00 10.25 7.84
N HIS A 331 9.51 9.71 8.96
CA HIS A 331 8.19 10.01 9.49
C HIS A 331 8.09 11.44 9.99
N ALA A 332 7.03 12.15 9.60
CA ALA A 332 6.77 13.50 10.04
C ALA A 332 5.86 13.52 11.28
N LYS A 333 6.18 14.38 12.25
CA LYS A 333 5.38 14.58 13.46
C LYS A 333 5.14 16.05 13.73
N LEU A 334 3.96 16.38 14.22
CA LEU A 334 3.61 17.76 14.58
C LEU A 334 4.17 18.11 15.97
N ALA A 335 4.67 19.33 16.10
CA ALA A 335 5.17 19.89 17.34
C ALA A 335 4.67 21.34 17.50
N ASN A 336 4.75 21.90 18.72
CA ASN A 336 4.55 23.34 18.98
C ASN A 336 3.19 23.87 18.47
N PHE A 337 2.09 23.50 19.15
CA PHE A 337 0.70 23.72 18.76
C PHE A 337 -0.18 24.34 19.84
#